data_AF-A0A6V8NPP7-F1
#
_entry.id   AF-A0A6V8NPP7-F1
#
_cell.length_a   1.000
_cell.length_b   1.000
_cell.length_c   1.000
_cell.angle_alpha   90.00
_cell.angle_beta   90.00
_cell.angle_gamma   90.00
#
_symmetry.space_group_name_H-M   'P 1'
#
loop_
_entity.id
_entity.type
_entity.pdbx_description
1 polymer ?
#
loop_
_entity_poly.entity_id
_entity_poly.type
_entity_poly.pdbx_seq_one_letter_code
_entity_poly.pdbx_strand_id
1 'polypeptide(L)' 'MKVFIDSDIFIRDLRYPKDQRFRENSAFLEQVYKGKLKGFTSIYNVLEVCGILSFNLSEERLLELYAGFRDKYNLQI' A
#
# COMPACT_ATOMS: atom_id res chain seq x y z
N MET A 1 1.55 -11.36 -14.96
CA MET A 1 1.38 -9.96 -15.41
C MET A 1 2.13 -9.03 -14.45
N LYS A 2 2.71 -7.94 -14.95
CA LYS A 2 3.39 -6.92 -14.13
C LYS A 2 2.46 -5.71 -13.99
N VAL A 3 2.33 -5.15 -12.80
CA VAL A 3 1.45 -4.00 -12.54
C VAL A 3 2.19 -2.98 -11.70
N PHE A 4 2.19 -1.73 -12.13
CA PHE A 4 2.62 -0.60 -11.31
C PHE A 4 1.40 -0.07 -10.54
N ILE A 5 1.55 0.07 -9.23
CA ILE A 5 0.46 0.35 -8.28
C ILE A 5 0.64 1.74 -7.72
N ASP A 6 -0.42 2.54 -7.80
CA ASP A 6 -0.43 3.91 -7.33
C ASP A 6 -0.73 4.00 -5.82
N SER A 7 -0.49 5.17 -5.22
CA SER A 7 -0.65 5.39 -3.78
C SER A 7 -2.10 5.19 -3.30
N ASP A 8 -3.09 5.52 -4.12
CA ASP A 8 -4.52 5.45 -3.80
C ASP A 8 -4.98 4.04 -3.40
N ILE A 9 -4.44 3.00 -4.04
CA ILE A 9 -4.71 1.59 -3.71
C ILE A 9 -4.26 1.27 -2.28
N PHE A 10 -3.08 1.73 -1.89
CA PHE A 10 -2.56 1.50 -0.53
C PHE A 10 -3.29 2.35 0.51
N ILE A 11 -3.61 3.60 0.18
CA ILE A 11 -4.35 4.50 1.07
C ILE A 11 -5.75 3.93 1.35
N ARG A 12 -6.42 3.39 0.33
CA ARG A 12 -7.74 2.75 0.52
C ARG A 12 -7.66 1.57 1.47
N ASP A 13 -6.63 0.73 1.33
CA ASP A 13 -6.40 -0.41 2.23
C ASP A 13 -6.13 0.04 3.68
N LEU A 14 -5.28 1.05 3.87
CA LEU A 14 -4.82 1.48 5.19
C LEU A 14 -5.79 2.40 5.93
N ARG A 15 -6.56 3.23 5.21
CA ARG A 15 -7.34 4.34 5.81
C ARG A 15 -8.84 4.24 5.60
N TYR A 16 -9.30 3.57 4.53
CA TYR A 16 -10.70 3.63 4.11
C TYR A 16 -11.38 2.25 4.04
N PRO A 17 -11.53 1.54 5.16
CA PRO A 17 -12.18 0.21 5.20
C PRO A 17 -13.67 0.23 4.84
N LYS A 18 -14.29 1.42 4.82
CA LYS A 18 -15.69 1.63 4.45
C LYS A 18 -15.87 2.09 2.99
N ASP A 19 -14.78 2.19 2.22
CA ASP A 19 -14.85 2.52 0.80
C ASP A 19 -15.64 1.44 0.04
N GLN A 20 -16.48 1.85 -0.90
CA GLN A 20 -17.30 0.93 -1.69
C GLN A 20 -16.46 -0.07 -2.48
N ARG A 21 -15.24 0.32 -2.86
CA ARG A 21 -14.27 -0.48 -3.61
C ARG A 21 -13.26 -1.19 -2.71
N PHE A 22 -13.44 -1.16 -1.38
CA PHE A 22 -12.49 -1.76 -0.45
C PHE A 22 -12.30 -3.25 -0.73
N ARG A 23 -13.38 -3.98 -1.02
CA ARG A 23 -13.32 -5.43 -1.28
C ARG A 23 -12.52 -5.76 -2.53
N GLU A 24 -12.76 -5.05 -3.63
CA GLU A 24 -12.02 -5.23 -4.88
C GLU A 24 -10.54 -4.84 -4.70
N ASN A 25 -10.28 -3.76 -3.95
CA ASN A 25 -8.93 -3.31 -3.63
C ASN A 25 -8.14 -4.36 -2.83
N SER A 26 -8.73 -4.90 -1.77
CA SER A 26 -8.11 -5.94 -0.96
C SER A 26 -7.90 -7.23 -1.75
N ALA A 27 -8.87 -7.63 -2.60
CA ALA A 27 -8.72 -8.80 -3.47
C ALA A 27 -7.62 -8.60 -4.53
N PHE A 28 -7.44 -7.38 -5.04
CA PHE A 28 -6.33 -7.03 -5.92
C PHE A 28 -4.98 -7.13 -5.19
N LEU A 29 -4.86 -6.51 -4.02
CA LEU A 29 -3.64 -6.56 -3.21
C LEU A 29 -3.31 -7.98 -2.75
N GLU A 30 -4.30 -8.81 -2.47
CA GLU A 30 -4.10 -10.23 -2.13
C GLU A 30 -3.49 -11.01 -3.31
N GLN A 31 -3.89 -10.72 -4.55
CA GLN A 31 -3.29 -11.34 -5.74
C GLN A 31 -1.83 -10.93 -5.92
N VAL A 32 -1.49 -9.68 -5.60
CA VAL A 32 -0.10 -9.19 -5.59
C VAL A 32 0.69 -9.89 -4.48
N TYR A 33 0.16 -9.90 -3.26
CA TYR A 33 0.79 -10.54 -2.10
C TYR A 33 1.09 -12.02 -2.35
N LYS A 34 0.13 -12.77 -2.92
CA LYS A 34 0.27 -14.18 -3.29
C LYS A 34 1.18 -14.43 -4.51
N GLY A 35 1.76 -13.39 -5.11
CA GLY A 35 2.64 -13.50 -6.27
C GLY A 35 1.95 -13.87 -7.59
N LYS A 36 0.60 -13.87 -7.64
CA LYS A 36 -0.16 -14.07 -8.88
C LYS A 36 0.06 -12.89 -9.84
N LEU A 37 0.18 -11.69 -9.28
CA LEU A 37 0.59 -10.47 -9.98
C LEU A 37 1.94 -10.03 -9.43
N LYS A 38 2.88 -9.65 -10.32
CA LYS A 38 4.13 -9.02 -9.89
C LYS A 38 3.89 -7.52 -9.74
N GLY A 39 3.76 -7.07 -8.50
CA GLY A 39 3.48 -5.68 -8.15
C GLY A 39 4.75 -4.84 -8.05
N PHE A 40 4.66 -3.61 -8.55
CA PHE A 40 5.69 -2.59 -8.47
C PHE A 40 5.06 -1.30 -7.95
N THR A 41 5.81 -0.48 -7.24
CA THR A 41 5.43 0.92 -6.97
C THR A 41 6.68 1.78 -6.95
N SER A 42 6.54 3.10 -6.90
CA SER A 42 7.69 3.99 -6.75
C SER A 42 7.93 4.32 -5.28
N ILE A 43 9.17 4.68 -4.93
CA ILE A 43 9.46 5.26 -3.62
C ILE A 43 8.63 6.53 -3.34
N TYR A 44 8.27 7.30 -4.37
CA TYR A 44 7.43 8.49 -4.21
C TYR A 44 6.01 8.13 -3.75
N ASN A 45 5.44 7.04 -4.25
CA ASN A 45 4.11 6.58 -3.82
C ASN A 45 4.13 6.12 -2.35
N VAL A 46 5.23 5.47 -1.91
CA VAL A 46 5.42 5.11 -0.50
C VAL A 46 5.49 6.37 0.37
N LEU A 47 6.27 7.37 -0.04
CA LEU A 47 6.39 8.64 0.67
C LEU A 47 5.08 9.42 0.70
N GLU A 48 4.27 9.37 -0.35
CA GLU A 48 2.93 9.96 -0.39
C GLU A 48 1.99 9.29 0.62
N VAL A 49 1.97 7.95 0.67
CA VAL A 49 1.20 7.19 1.67
C VAL A 49 1.64 7.60 3.09
N CYS A 50 2.94 7.69 3.34
CA CYS A 50 3.48 8.17 4.60
C CYS A 50 3.03 9.61 4.89
N GLY A 51 3.12 10.52 3.93
CA GLY A 51 2.66 11.90 4.08
C GLY A 51 1.19 11.99 4.49
N ILE A 52 0.32 11.21 3.85
CA ILE A 52 -1.12 11.19 4.15
C ILE A 52 -1.41 10.60 5.53
N LEU A 53 -0.68 9.56 5.94
CA LEU A 53 -0.89 8.90 7.23
C LEU A 53 -0.18 9.61 8.39
N SER A 54 0.78 10.50 8.13
CA SER A 54 1.48 11.28 9.15
C SER A 54 0.54 12.15 10.01
N PHE A 55 -0.62 12.54 9.48
CA PHE A 55 -1.65 13.27 10.23
C PHE A 55 -2.37 12.42 11.29
N ASN A 56 -2.24 11.09 11.24
CA ASN A 56 -2.98 10.15 12.08
C ASN A 56 -2.09 9.09 12.75
N LEU A 57 -0.81 8.98 12.37
CA LEU A 57 0.15 8.06 12.95
C LEU A 57 1.23 8.81 13.74
N SER A 58 1.79 8.16 14.76
CA SER A 58 3.02 8.62 15.39
C SER A 58 4.22 8.42 14.44
N GLU A 59 5.31 9.12 14.70
CA GLU A 59 6.57 9.00 13.95
C GLU A 59 7.08 7.55 13.93
N GLU A 60 7.05 6.85 15.08
CA GLU A 60 7.44 5.45 15.19
C GLU A 60 6.60 4.54 14.27
N ARG A 61 5.27 4.70 14.29
CA ARG A 61 4.37 3.93 13.43
C ARG A 61 4.57 4.24 11.95
N LEU A 62 4.94 5.47 11.63
CA LEU A 62 5.23 5.88 10.26
C LEU A 62 6.53 5.26 9.75
N LEU A 63 7.56 5.20 10.59
CA LEU A 63 8.82 4.54 10.30
C LEU A 63 8.64 3.03 10.13
N GLU A 64 7.87 2.38 10.99
CA GLU A 64 7.49 0.97 10.85
C GLU A 64 6.78 0.71 9.51
N LEU A 65 5.82 1.56 9.14
CA LEU A 65 5.12 1.47 7.87
C LEU A 65 6.07 1.61 6.69
N TYR A 66 6.96 2.62 6.70
CA TYR A 66 7.94 2.85 5.65
C TYR A 66 8.90 1.68 5.50
N ALA A 67 9.50 1.21 6.60
CA ALA A 67 10.46 0.11 6.59
C ALA A 67 9.83 -1.22 6.16
N GLY A 68 8.59 -1.48 6.61
CA GLY A 68 7.86 -2.72 6.32
C GLY A 68 7.03 -2.68 5.04
N PHE A 69 7.00 -1.57 4.29
CA PHE A 69 6.05 -1.37 3.20
C PHE A 69 6.17 -2.44 2.10
N ARG A 70 7.42 -2.75 1.73
CA ARG A 70 7.74 -3.76 0.73
C ARG A 70 7.19 -5.13 1.09
N ASP A 71 7.44 -5.55 2.32
CA ASP A 71 7.11 -6.89 2.80
C ASP A 71 5.61 -7.01 3.04
N LYS A 72 4.97 -5.94 3.56
CA LYS A 72 3.53 -5.89 3.80
C LYS A 72 2.71 -6.20 2.54
N TYR A 73 3.15 -5.71 1.38
CA TYR A 73 2.41 -5.88 0.11
C TYR A 73 3.11 -6.81 -0.90
N ASN A 74 4.26 -7.40 -0.55
CA ASN A 74 5.11 -8.20 -1.45
C ASN A 74 5.43 -7.47 -2.77
N LEU A 75 5.96 -6.24 -2.67
CA LEU A 75 6.24 -5.38 -3.81
C LEU A 75 7.72 -5.33 -4.19
N GLN A 76 7.96 -4.87 -5.41
CA GLN A 76 9.22 -4.25 -5.79
C GLN A 76 9.03 -2.72 -5.77
N ILE A 77 9.91 -2.01 -5.08
CA ILE A 77 9.88 -0.54 -4.92
C ILE A 77 11.10 0.03 -5.65
#